data_AF-A0A090YQG3-F1
#
_entry.id   AF-A0A090YQG3-F1
#
_cell.length_a   1.000
_cell.length_b   1.000
_cell.length_c   1.000
_cell.angle_alpha   90.00
_cell.angle_beta   90.00
_cell.angle_gamma   90.00
#
_symmetry.space_group_name_H-M   'P 1'
#
loop_
_entity.id
_entity.type
_entity.pdbx_description
1 polymer ?
#
loop_
_entity_poly.entity_id
_entity_poly.type
_entity_poly.pdbx_seq_one_letter_code
_entity_poly.pdbx_strand_id
1 'polypeptide(L)' 'MANNKKSNDAMATGIGIGIAIGVALGLLVDNLAIGIAIGIAVGAGMGFFRKKK' A
#
# COMPACT_ATOMS: atom_id res chain seq x y z
N MET A 1 9.11 -3.36 25.97
CA MET A 1 8.77 -4.01 24.68
C MET A 1 8.10 -2.96 23.78
N ALA A 2 8.86 -2.16 23.02
CA ALA A 2 8.29 -0.99 22.29
C ALA A 2 8.80 -0.82 20.85
N ASN A 3 9.55 -1.79 20.30
CA ASN A 3 10.19 -1.68 18.99
C ASN A 3 9.63 -2.71 17.98
N ASN A 4 8.31 -2.83 17.87
CA ASN A 4 7.65 -3.61 16.82
C ASN A 4 6.29 -3.02 16.37
N LYS A 5 5.98 -1.76 16.73
CA LYS A 5 4.75 -1.11 16.26
C LYS A 5 5.01 -0.39 14.93
N LYS A 6 6.06 0.42 14.90
CA LYS A 6 6.43 1.32 13.79
C LYS A 6 6.57 0.63 12.43
N SER A 7 7.09 -0.59 12.39
CA SER A 7 7.23 -1.41 11.17
C SER A 7 5.89 -1.90 10.62
N ASN A 8 5.00 -2.34 11.50
CA ASN A 8 3.69 -2.85 11.13
C ASN A 8 2.74 -1.70 10.78
N ASP A 9 2.81 -0.58 11.51
CA ASP A 9 2.06 0.64 11.21
C ASP A 9 2.46 1.21 9.84
N ALA A 10 3.77 1.21 9.51
CA ALA A 10 4.25 1.69 8.22
C ALA A 10 3.79 0.79 7.05
N MET A 11 3.78 -0.54 7.23
CA MET A 11 3.23 -1.47 6.24
C MET A 11 1.72 -1.32 6.10
N ALA A 12 0.96 -1.28 7.20
CA ALA A 12 -0.49 -1.10 7.18
C ALA A 12 -0.89 0.23 6.53
N THR A 13 -0.17 1.31 6.84
CA THR A 13 -0.38 2.63 6.22
C THR A 13 -0.03 2.61 4.73
N GLY A 14 1.08 1.98 4.35
CA GLY A 14 1.50 1.87 2.94
C GLY A 14 0.48 1.10 2.10
N ILE A 15 0.02 -0.05 2.59
CA ILE A 15 -1.00 -0.87 1.92
C ILE A 15 -2.35 -0.12 1.87
N GLY A 16 -2.78 0.52 2.96
CA GLY A 16 -4.03 1.28 3.00
C GLY A 16 -4.06 2.42 1.99
N ILE A 17 -2.98 3.21 1.90
CA ILE A 17 -2.82 4.27 0.89
C ILE A 17 -2.79 3.67 -0.52
N GLY A 18 -2.03 2.58 -0.71
CA GLY A 18 -1.93 1.89 -2.00
C GLY A 18 -3.28 1.39 -2.50
N ILE A 19 -4.10 0.78 -1.64
CA ILE A 19 -5.45 0.33 -1.98
C ILE A 19 -6.36 1.51 -2.32
N ALA A 20 -6.36 2.59 -1.53
CA ALA A 20 -7.21 3.76 -1.80
C ALA A 20 -6.91 4.37 -3.18
N ILE A 21 -5.62 4.52 -3.52
CA ILE A 21 -5.18 5.01 -4.84
C ILE A 21 -5.50 3.99 -5.93
N GLY A 22 -5.21 2.72 -5.70
CA GLY A 22 -5.43 1.64 -6.66
C GLY A 22 -6.90 1.46 -7.02
N VAL A 23 -7.82 1.58 -6.04
CA VAL A 23 -9.27 1.54 -6.27
C VAL A 23 -9.69 2.77 -7.09
N ALA A 24 -9.24 3.97 -6.72
CA ALA A 24 -9.56 5.18 -7.48
C ALA A 24 -9.11 5.09 -8.95
N LEU A 25 -7.88 4.62 -9.19
CA LEU A 25 -7.36 4.41 -10.54
C LEU A 25 -8.06 3.25 -11.27
N GLY A 26 -8.36 2.15 -10.58
CA GLY A 26 -9.08 1.01 -11.15
C GLY A 26 -10.49 1.36 -11.61
N LEU A 27 -11.17 2.23 -10.88
CA LEU A 27 -12.47 2.78 -11.27
C LEU A 27 -12.38 3.70 -12.49
N LEU A 28 -11.29 4.48 -12.63
CA LEU A 28 -11.08 5.35 -13.79
C LEU A 28 -10.80 4.58 -15.09
N VAL A 29 -10.26 3.37 -14.98
CA VAL A 29 -9.87 2.54 -16.14
C VAL A 29 -10.88 1.40 -16.37
N ASP A 30 -12.03 1.41 -15.68
CA ASP A 30 -13.03 0.33 -15.68
C ASP A 30 -12.44 -1.06 -15.39
N ASN A 31 -11.29 -1.10 -14.69
CA ASN A 31 -10.58 -2.31 -14.35
C ASN A 31 -10.04 -2.25 -12.91
N LEU A 32 -10.95 -2.52 -11.98
CA LEU A 32 -10.68 -2.62 -10.54
C LEU A 32 -9.59 -3.65 -10.22
N ALA A 33 -9.53 -4.76 -10.95
CA ALA A 33 -8.54 -5.81 -10.69
C ALA A 33 -7.11 -5.28 -10.93
N ILE A 34 -6.89 -4.58 -12.05
CA ILE A 34 -5.60 -3.96 -12.36
C ILE A 34 -5.29 -2.84 -11.35
N GLY A 35 -6.27 -1.98 -11.05
CA GLY A 35 -6.09 -0.89 -10.10
C GLY A 35 -5.68 -1.37 -8.70
N ILE A 36 -6.36 -2.39 -8.17
CA ILE A 36 -6.03 -2.99 -6.86
C ILE A 36 -4.66 -3.68 -6.91
N ALA A 37 -4.34 -4.42 -7.97
CA ALA A 37 -3.04 -5.09 -8.11
C ALA A 37 -1.87 -4.08 -8.09
N ILE A 38 -2.00 -2.98 -8.85
CA ILE A 38 -1.01 -1.89 -8.87
C ILE A 38 -0.96 -1.19 -7.51
N GLY A 39 -2.12 -0.88 -6.93
CA GLY A 39 -2.23 -0.23 -5.63
C GLY A 39 -1.54 -1.00 -4.51
N ILE A 40 -1.77 -2.31 -4.44
CA ILE A 40 -1.10 -3.19 -3.47
C ILE A 40 0.41 -3.26 -3.74
N ALA A 41 0.84 -3.41 -4.99
CA ALA A 41 2.26 -3.46 -5.35
C ALA A 41 3.00 -2.18 -4.93
N VAL A 42 2.42 -1.01 -5.20
CA VAL A 42 2.98 0.30 -4.83
C VAL A 42 2.94 0.50 -3.31
N GLY A 43 1.82 0.19 -2.66
CA GLY A 43 1.64 0.33 -1.22
C GLY A 43 2.58 -0.57 -0.40
N ALA A 44 2.72 -1.83 -0.82
CA ALA A 44 3.67 -2.77 -0.23
C ALA A 44 5.13 -2.35 -0.49
N GLY A 45 5.44 -1.88 -1.70
CA GLY A 45 6.76 -1.35 -2.04
C GLY A 45 7.18 -0.18 -1.16
N MET A 46 6.29 0.79 -0.94
CA MET A 46 6.52 1.94 -0.04
C MET A 46 6.67 1.51 1.42
N GLY A 47 5.83 0.57 1.90
CA GLY A 47 5.93 0.02 3.25
C GLY A 47 7.25 -0.71 3.49
N PHE A 48 7.74 -1.45 2.48
CA PHE A 48 9.02 -2.15 2.54
C PHE A 48 10.22 -1.19 2.49
N PHE A 49 10.17 -0.16 1.64
CA PHE A 49 11.22 0.87 1.55
C PHE A 49 11.39 1.65 2.86
N ARG A 50 10.29 1.98 3.54
CA ARG A 50 10.30 2.63 4.87
C ARG A 50 10.84 1.74 5.99
N LYS A 51 10.83 0.42 5.82
CA LYS A 51 11.39 -0.53 6.79
C LYS A 51 12.92 -0.62 6.71
N LYS A 52 13.53 -0.18 5.61
CA LYS A 52 14.97 -0.31 5.35
C LYS A 52 15.82 0.89 5.83
N LYS A 53 15.20 1.89 6.48
CA LYS A 53 15.87 3.10 6.98
C LYS A 53 15.61 3.26 8.46
#